data_AF-A0A5B7B562-F1
#
_entry.id   AF-A0A5B7B562-F1
#
_cell.length_a   1.000
_cell.length_b   1.000
_cell.length_c   1.000
_cell.angle_alpha   90.00
_cell.angle_beta   90.00
_cell.angle_gamma   90.00
#
_symmetry.space_group_name_H-M   'P 1'
#
loop_
_entity.id
_entity.type
_entity.pdbx_description
1 polymer ?
#
loop_
_entity_poly.entity_id
_entity_poly.type
_entity_poly.pdbx_seq_one_letter_code
_entity_poly.pdbx_strand_id
1 'polypeptide(L)'
;SQSGVNVSSKKLFTWGDGDKNRLGHGNKETCLLPTCVSALIDYNFHQLACGHSITIALTTSGHVFTMGNTAYGQLGNPRSDGKLPCLVQDKLVGEFVEEISCGACHIAVLTSRSEVFTWGRGANGRL
;
A
#
# COMPACT_ATOMS: atom_id res chain seq x y z
N SER A 1 3.07 30.10 25.73
CA SER A 1 2.64 29.99 24.32
C SER A 1 2.95 28.59 23.80
N GLN A 2 2.03 27.64 23.96
CA GLN A 2 2.13 26.37 23.22
C GLN A 2 1.38 26.56 21.91
N SER A 3 2.10 26.97 20.86
CA SER A 3 1.64 26.79 19.49
C SER A 3 1.64 25.29 19.24
N GLY A 4 0.52 24.62 19.55
CA GLY A 4 0.28 23.27 19.11
C GLY A 4 0.38 23.26 17.59
N VAL A 5 1.44 22.67 17.06
CA VAL A 5 1.56 22.44 15.62
C VAL A 5 0.34 21.64 15.22
N ASN A 6 -0.54 22.23 14.41
CA ASN A 6 -1.69 21.53 13.87
C ASN A 6 -1.16 20.52 12.84
N VAL A 7 -0.76 19.35 13.32
CA VAL A 7 -0.30 18.25 12.46
C VAL A 7 -1.53 17.72 11.74
N SER A 8 -1.72 18.14 10.49
CA SER A 8 -2.75 17.59 9.62
C SER A 8 -2.56 16.07 9.50
N SER A 9 -3.57 15.31 9.92
CA SER A 9 -3.55 13.86 9.77
C SER A 9 -3.76 13.48 8.30
N LYS A 10 -2.91 12.60 7.77
CA LYS A 10 -3.00 12.12 6.38
C LYS A 10 -3.51 10.69 6.35
N LYS A 11 -4.79 10.51 6.66
CA LYS A 11 -5.43 9.19 6.75
C LYS A 11 -5.73 8.62 5.37
N LEU A 12 -5.76 7.29 5.27
CA LEU A 12 -6.12 6.57 4.05
C LEU A 12 -7.64 6.34 3.97
N PHE A 13 -8.23 6.76 2.86
CA PHE A 13 -9.61 6.46 2.51
C PHE A 13 -9.66 5.71 1.18
N THR A 14 -10.49 4.68 1.12
CA THR A 14 -10.72 3.86 -0.08
C THR A 14 -12.21 3.74 -0.34
N TRP A 15 -12.58 3.62 -1.61
CA TRP A 15 -13.95 3.44 -2.08
C TRP A 15 -13.93 2.87 -3.51
N GLY A 16 -15.08 2.42 -3.99
CA GLY A 16 -15.25 1.75 -5.27
C GLY A 16 -15.55 0.25 -5.11
N ASP A 17 -15.11 -0.53 -6.09
CA ASP A 17 -15.30 -1.99 -6.12
C ASP A 17 -14.42 -2.70 -5.07
N GLY A 18 -15.05 -3.51 -4.22
CA GLY A 18 -14.41 -4.31 -3.19
C GLY A 18 -13.79 -5.61 -3.69
N ASP A 19 -13.97 -6.00 -4.96
CA ASP A 19 -13.46 -7.28 -5.45
C ASP A 19 -11.95 -7.43 -5.22
N LYS A 20 -11.54 -8.67 -4.95
CA LYS A 20 -10.18 -9.03 -4.52
C LYS A 20 -9.70 -8.29 -3.26
N ASN A 21 -10.60 -7.75 -2.43
CA ASN A 21 -10.30 -7.03 -1.20
C ASN A 21 -9.45 -5.76 -1.39
N ARG A 22 -9.48 -5.14 -2.58
CA ARG A 22 -8.59 -4.02 -2.92
C ARG A 22 -8.81 -2.74 -2.08
N LEU A 23 -9.90 -2.69 -1.31
CA LEU A 23 -10.23 -1.59 -0.42
C LEU A 23 -9.68 -1.77 1.01
N GLY A 24 -9.22 -2.97 1.40
CA GLY A 24 -8.59 -3.16 2.71
C GLY A 24 -9.51 -3.04 3.92
N HIS A 25 -10.82 -3.14 3.74
CA HIS A 25 -11.81 -3.07 4.84
C HIS A 25 -12.11 -4.42 5.49
N GLY A 26 -11.35 -5.48 5.17
CA GLY A 26 -11.56 -6.82 5.71
C GLY A 26 -12.59 -7.67 4.93
N ASN A 27 -13.23 -7.09 3.91
CA ASN A 27 -14.26 -7.72 3.10
C ASN A 27 -14.15 -7.31 1.61
N LYS A 28 -15.09 -7.79 0.79
CA LYS A 28 -15.17 -7.50 -0.66
C LYS A 28 -16.35 -6.60 -1.04
N GLU A 29 -16.93 -5.91 -0.07
CA GLU A 29 -18.10 -5.09 -0.31
C GLU A 29 -17.73 -3.83 -1.09
N THR A 30 -18.62 -3.40 -1.98
CA THR A 30 -18.49 -2.12 -2.67
C THR A 30 -18.71 -0.99 -1.68
N CYS A 31 -17.79 -0.05 -1.60
CA CYS A 31 -17.93 1.16 -0.79
C CYS A 31 -18.24 2.34 -1.73
N LEU A 32 -19.41 2.96 -1.62
CA LEU A 32 -19.82 4.03 -2.52
C LEU A 32 -19.30 5.42 -2.10
N LEU A 33 -18.80 5.54 -0.88
CA LEU A 33 -18.29 6.77 -0.31
C LEU A 33 -16.87 6.56 0.23
N PRO A 34 -16.02 7.60 0.24
CA PRO A 34 -14.71 7.53 0.87
C PRO A 34 -14.81 7.00 2.29
N THR A 35 -14.23 5.83 2.52
CA THR A 35 -14.30 5.11 3.80
C THR A 35 -12.91 4.95 4.36
N CYS A 36 -12.72 5.31 5.62
CA CYS A 36 -11.41 5.24 6.27
C CYS A 36 -10.97 3.79 6.41
N VAL A 37 -9.72 3.50 6.07
CA VAL A 37 -9.10 2.19 6.31
C VAL A 37 -8.63 2.13 7.76
N SER A 38 -9.52 1.74 8.67
CA SER A 38 -9.31 1.79 10.12
C SER A 38 -8.07 1.03 10.60
N ALA A 39 -7.69 -0.06 9.92
CA ALA A 39 -6.48 -0.83 10.22
C ALA A 39 -5.17 0.00 10.09
N LEU A 40 -5.22 1.16 9.42
CA LEU A 40 -4.08 2.06 9.23
C LEU A 40 -4.29 3.43 9.87
N ILE A 41 -5.21 3.54 10.83
CA ILE A 41 -5.58 4.84 11.41
C ILE A 41 -4.40 5.54 12.10
N ASP A 42 -3.40 4.83 12.61
CA ASP A 42 -2.26 5.43 13.31
C ASP A 42 -1.14 5.91 12.37
N TYR A 43 -1.28 5.69 11.07
CA TYR A 43 -0.30 6.10 10.07
C TYR A 43 -0.72 7.37 9.33
N ASN A 44 0.29 8.08 8.83
CA ASN A 44 0.12 9.21 7.91
C ASN A 44 0.72 8.84 6.56
N PHE A 45 -0.02 9.07 5.48
CA PHE A 45 0.36 8.71 4.12
C PHE A 45 0.69 9.94 3.28
N HIS A 46 1.58 9.79 2.29
CA HIS A 46 1.84 10.87 1.33
C HIS A 46 1.79 10.43 -0.13
N GLN A 47 1.81 9.13 -0.41
CA GLN A 47 1.68 8.63 -1.77
C GLN A 47 0.85 7.35 -1.80
N LEU A 48 0.07 7.22 -2.87
CA LEU A 48 -0.80 6.10 -3.14
C LEU A 48 -0.63 5.68 -4.61
N ALA A 49 -0.76 4.39 -4.88
CA ALA A 49 -0.80 3.87 -6.24
C ALA A 49 -1.75 2.66 -6.31
N CYS A 50 -2.45 2.52 -7.43
CA CYS A 50 -3.42 1.45 -7.65
C CYS A 50 -3.06 0.66 -8.90
N GLY A 51 -3.07 -0.66 -8.77
CA GLY A 51 -3.01 -1.62 -9.88
C GLY A 51 -4.40 -2.14 -10.24
N HIS A 52 -4.47 -3.24 -10.99
CA HIS A 52 -5.75 -3.83 -11.38
C HIS A 52 -6.54 -4.38 -10.19
N SER A 53 -5.85 -4.91 -9.18
CA SER A 53 -6.47 -5.44 -7.96
C SER A 53 -5.55 -5.28 -6.75
N ILE A 54 -4.78 -4.20 -6.72
CA ILE A 54 -3.78 -3.91 -5.69
C ILE A 54 -3.90 -2.44 -5.34
N THR A 55 -3.86 -2.15 -4.05
CA THR A 55 -3.69 -0.78 -3.54
C THR A 55 -2.40 -0.74 -2.74
N ILE A 56 -1.57 0.27 -2.99
CA ILE A 56 -0.30 0.51 -2.30
C ILE A 56 -0.37 1.87 -1.64
N ALA A 57 0.10 1.95 -0.39
CA ALA A 57 0.17 3.19 0.36
C ALA A 57 1.54 3.36 1.01
N LEU A 58 2.16 4.53 0.80
CA LEU A 58 3.44 4.91 1.37
C LEU A 58 3.22 5.90 2.52
N THR A 59 3.70 5.54 3.70
CA THR A 59 3.64 6.41 4.87
C THR A 59 4.71 7.50 4.83
N THR A 60 4.49 8.59 5.57
CA THR A 60 5.49 9.64 5.78
C THR A 60 6.73 9.17 6.55
N SER A 61 6.69 7.96 7.11
CA SER A 61 7.83 7.29 7.75
C SER A 61 8.54 6.29 6.84
N GLY A 62 8.20 6.25 5.55
CA GLY A 62 8.85 5.38 4.56
C GLY A 62 8.35 3.92 4.55
N HIS A 63 7.27 3.61 5.26
CA HIS A 63 6.69 2.27 5.27
C HIS A 63 5.72 2.07 4.11
N VAL A 64 5.82 0.92 3.43
CA VAL A 64 4.91 0.55 2.33
C VAL A 64 3.89 -0.46 2.83
N PHE A 65 2.61 -0.12 2.67
CA PHE A 65 1.49 -1.02 2.91
C PHE A 65 0.85 -1.44 1.60
N THR A 66 0.44 -2.70 1.51
CA THR A 66 -0.27 -3.26 0.35
C THR A 66 -1.53 -3.99 0.80
N MET A 67 -2.55 -3.98 -0.05
CA MET A 67 -3.80 -4.72 0.12
C MET A 67 -4.35 -5.16 -1.23
N GLY A 68 -5.25 -6.16 -1.23
CA GLY A 68 -5.90 -6.65 -2.44
C GLY A 68 -5.54 -8.09 -2.81
N ASN A 69 -5.31 -8.34 -4.09
CA ASN A 69 -5.12 -9.68 -4.64
C ASN A 69 -3.76 -10.29 -4.24
N THR A 70 -3.76 -11.58 -3.86
CA THR A 70 -2.60 -12.34 -3.39
C THR A 70 -1.97 -13.27 -4.45
N ALA A 71 -2.56 -13.37 -5.65
CA ALA A 71 -2.28 -14.44 -6.60
C ALA A 71 -0.85 -14.54 -7.17
N TYR A 72 -0.05 -13.47 -7.13
CA TYR A 72 1.28 -13.35 -7.76
C TYR A 72 2.35 -12.82 -6.81
N GLY A 73 2.12 -12.90 -5.49
CA GLY A 73 3.07 -12.36 -4.50
C GLY A 73 3.18 -10.83 -4.53
N GLN A 74 2.31 -10.13 -5.27
CA GLN A 74 2.36 -8.68 -5.45
C GLN A 74 2.20 -7.87 -4.16
N LEU A 75 1.72 -8.48 -3.08
CA LEU A 75 1.59 -7.79 -1.79
C LEU A 75 2.94 -7.67 -1.07
N GLY A 76 3.96 -8.45 -1.45
CA GLY A 76 5.29 -8.36 -0.82
C GLY A 76 5.32 -8.79 0.65
N ASN A 77 4.28 -9.47 1.12
CA ASN A 77 4.23 -10.07 2.45
C ASN A 77 3.62 -11.49 2.35
N PRO A 78 4.39 -12.54 2.68
CA PRO A 78 3.93 -13.93 2.54
C PRO A 78 2.81 -14.33 3.51
N ARG A 79 2.54 -13.51 4.54
CA ARG A 79 1.48 -13.76 5.52
C ARG A 79 0.19 -13.00 5.21
N SER A 80 0.19 -12.18 4.15
CA SER A 80 -0.97 -11.37 3.81
C SER A 80 -2.07 -12.21 3.16
N ASP A 81 -3.29 -12.08 3.67
CA ASP A 81 -4.50 -12.59 3.02
C ASP A 81 -5.16 -11.54 2.10
N GLY A 82 -4.58 -10.34 2.04
CA GLY A 82 -5.01 -9.22 1.21
C GLY A 82 -6.25 -8.48 1.70
N LYS A 83 -6.93 -8.97 2.76
CA LYS A 83 -8.19 -8.40 3.26
C LYS A 83 -7.99 -7.09 3.99
N LEU A 84 -6.93 -7.03 4.78
CA LEU A 84 -6.45 -5.83 5.46
C LEU A 84 -5.09 -5.43 4.89
N PRO A 85 -4.75 -4.14 4.94
CA PRO A 85 -3.42 -3.70 4.55
C PRO A 85 -2.34 -4.36 5.40
N CYS A 86 -1.28 -4.80 4.74
CA CYS A 86 -0.14 -5.42 5.38
C CYS A 86 1.14 -4.65 5.04
N LEU A 87 2.06 -4.57 6.00
CA LEU A 87 3.39 -4.00 5.79
C LEU A 87 4.18 -4.93 4.86
N VAL A 88 4.81 -4.38 3.82
CA VAL A 88 5.75 -5.12 2.97
C VAL A 88 6.96 -5.57 3.81
N GLN A 89 7.45 -6.80 3.59
CA GLN A 89 8.51 -7.42 4.40
C GLN A 89 9.79 -7.66 3.59
N ASP A 90 10.72 -8.43 4.16
CA ASP A 90 11.98 -8.87 3.55
C ASP A 90 12.94 -7.70 3.24
N LYS A 91 13.31 -7.48 1.98
CA LYS A 91 14.35 -6.52 1.58
C LYS A 91 14.01 -5.06 1.87
N LEU A 92 12.75 -4.75 2.17
CA LEU A 92 12.33 -3.41 2.59
C LEU A 92 12.31 -3.20 4.10
N VAL A 93 12.63 -4.23 4.91
CA VAL A 93 12.73 -4.08 6.36
C VAL A 93 13.94 -3.20 6.70
N GLY A 94 13.68 -2.04 7.31
CA GLY A 94 14.71 -1.06 7.63
C GLY A 94 15.00 -0.07 6.51
N GLU A 95 14.33 -0.19 5.36
CA GLU A 95 14.41 0.80 4.28
C GLU A 95 13.50 1.99 4.52
N PHE A 96 13.95 3.16 4.05
CA PHE A 96 13.09 4.32 3.90
C PHE A 96 12.71 4.44 2.42
N VAL A 97 11.46 4.10 2.10
CA VAL A 97 10.93 4.25 0.75
C VAL A 97 10.50 5.70 0.51
N GLU A 98 10.92 6.26 -0.61
CA GLU A 98 10.62 7.64 -1.01
C GLU A 98 9.50 7.71 -2.05
N GLU A 99 9.50 6.74 -2.98
CA GLU A 99 8.51 6.68 -4.06
C GLU A 99 7.98 5.27 -4.30
N ILE A 100 6.71 5.19 -4.69
CA ILE A 100 6.03 3.95 -5.10
C ILE A 100 5.41 4.07 -6.50
N SER A 101 5.39 2.97 -7.25
CA SER A 101 4.64 2.84 -8.50
C SER A 101 3.97 1.47 -8.58
N CYS A 102 2.77 1.43 -9.15
CA CYS A 102 2.00 0.20 -9.33
C CYS A 102 1.67 0.00 -10.81
N GLY A 103 2.08 -1.14 -11.35
CA GLY A 103 1.52 -1.65 -12.61
C GLY A 103 0.24 -2.44 -12.38
N ALA A 104 -0.19 -3.21 -13.38
CA ALA A 104 -1.41 -4.02 -13.25
C ALA A 104 -1.32 -5.04 -12.10
N CYS A 105 -0.18 -5.74 -12.00
CA CYS A 105 0.07 -6.81 -11.03
C CYS A 105 1.51 -6.80 -10.46
N HIS A 106 2.23 -5.68 -10.58
CA HIS A 106 3.62 -5.56 -10.10
C HIS A 106 3.85 -4.19 -9.46
N ILE A 107 4.82 -4.13 -8.56
CA ILE A 107 5.16 -2.95 -7.78
C ILE A 107 6.61 -2.58 -8.06
N ALA A 108 6.90 -1.29 -8.08
CA ALA A 108 8.25 -0.74 -8.02
C ALA A 108 8.33 0.27 -6.87
N VAL A 109 9.46 0.27 -6.16
CA VAL A 109 9.75 1.26 -5.11
C VAL A 109 11.16 1.80 -5.26
N LEU A 110 11.34 3.06 -4.90
CA LEU A 110 12.63 3.72 -4.79
C LEU A 110 12.91 4.04 -3.32
N THR A 111 14.06 3.64 -2.82
CA THR A 111 14.51 3.95 -1.46
C THR A 111 15.40 5.19 -1.43
N SER A 112 15.56 5.77 -0.24
CA SER A 112 16.50 6.88 0.01
C SER A 112 17.97 6.50 -0.22
N ARG A 113 18.28 5.21 -0.32
CA ARG A 113 19.60 4.71 -0.73
C ARG A 113 19.76 4.61 -2.25
N SER A 114 18.82 5.15 -3.02
CA SER A 114 18.77 5.06 -4.48
C SER A 114 18.70 3.61 -5.00
N GLU A 115 18.17 2.69 -4.20
CA GLU A 115 17.92 1.30 -4.60
C GLU A 115 16.50 1.16 -5.11
N VAL A 116 16.34 0.48 -6.25
CA VAL A 116 15.04 0.16 -6.83
C VAL A 116 14.72 -1.30 -6.59
N PHE A 117 13.58 -1.57 -5.97
CA PHE A 117 13.06 -2.93 -5.79
C PHE A 117 11.79 -3.09 -6.60
N THR A 118 11.62 -4.26 -7.22
CA THR A 118 10.41 -4.62 -7.96
C THR A 118 9.96 -6.02 -7.61
N TRP A 119 8.65 -6.25 -7.56
CA TRP A 119 8.06 -7.58 -7.32
C TRP A 119 6.64 -7.70 -7.86
N GLY A 120 6.09 -8.91 -7.89
CA GLY A 120 4.75 -9.23 -8.38
C GLY A 120 4.76 -10.18 -9.57
N ARG A 121 3.81 -10.02 -10.51
CA ARG A 121 3.68 -10.94 -11.65
C ARG A 121 4.77 -10.69 -12.71
N GLY A 122 5.66 -11.65 -12.89
CA GLY A 122 6.79 -11.62 -13.86
C GLY A 122 6.45 -11.86 -15.34
N ALA A 123 5.27 -11.48 -15.81
CA ALA A 123 4.89 -11.76 -17.20
C ALA A 123 5.65 -10.84 -18.18
N ASN A 124 6.11 -11.40 -19.31
CA ASN A 124 6.77 -10.69 -20.41
C ASN A 124 8.14 -10.04 -20.08
N GLY A 125 8.97 -10.69 -19.25
CA GLY A 125 10.35 -10.25 -18.98
C GLY A 125 10.49 -9.04 -18.05
N ARG A 126 9.40 -8.58 -17.43
CA ARG A 126 9.44 -7.62 -16.32
C ARG A 126 9.39 -8.41 -15.02
N LEU A 127 10.58 -8.65 -14.47
CA LEU A 127 10.99 -8.97 -13.09
C LEU A 127 12.24 -9.86 -13.16
#